data_AF-K9SI67-F1
#
_entry.id   AF-K9SI67-F1
#
_cell.length_a   1.000
_cell.length_b   1.000
_cell.length_c   1.000
_cell.angle_alpha   90.00
_cell.angle_beta   90.00
_cell.angle_gamma   90.00
#
_symmetry.space_group_name_H-M   'P 1'
#
loop_
_entity.id
_entity.type
_entity.pdbx_description
1 polymer ?
#
loop_
_entity_poly.entity_id
_entity_poly.type
_entity_poly.pdbx_seq_one_letter_code
_entity_poly.pdbx_strand_id
1 'polypeptide(L)' 'MAQRLKRWESPRKTGRNIKGRGGTARLRQIKKQQQQLRKKLKEGDASFFVA' A
#
# COMPACT_ATOMS: atom_id res chain seq x y z
N MET A 1 10.58 12.62 -18.97
CA MET A 1 9.28 12.65 -19.68
C MET A 1 8.24 13.32 -18.78
N ALA A 2 8.04 14.63 -18.93
CA ALA A 2 7.08 15.37 -18.10
C ALA A 2 5.66 15.19 -18.66
N GLN A 3 4.83 14.38 -18.01
CA GLN A 3 3.40 14.28 -18.35
C GLN A 3 2.69 15.55 -17.86
N ARG A 4 2.30 16.42 -18.80
CA ARG A 4 1.48 17.61 -18.51
C ARG A 4 0.05 17.17 -18.19
N LEU A 5 -0.44 17.48 -16.99
CA LEU A 5 -1.83 17.23 -16.59
C LEU A 5 -2.81 18.05 -17.43
N LYS A 6 -3.99 17.49 -17.70
CA LYS A 6 -5.07 18.21 -18.41
C LYS A 6 -5.66 19.33 -17.53
N ARG A 7 -6.23 20.38 -18.14
CA ARG A 7 -6.75 21.56 -17.42
C ARG A 7 -7.78 21.28 -16.32
N TRP A 8 -8.57 20.21 -16.47
CA TRP A 8 -9.55 19.74 -15.47
C TRP A 8 -8.98 18.65 -14.54
N GLU A 9 -7.78 18.17 -14.81
CA GLU A 9 -7.01 17.38 -13.86
C GLU A 9 -6.33 18.37 -12.92
N SER A 10 -7.02 18.72 -11.83
CA SER A 10 -6.33 19.19 -10.64
C SER A 10 -5.21 18.17 -10.37
N PRO A 11 -3.94 18.59 -10.12
CA PRO A 11 -2.91 17.69 -9.60
C PRO A 11 -3.52 17.01 -8.39
N ARG A 12 -3.99 15.77 -8.59
CA ARG A 12 -4.76 15.08 -7.55
C ARG A 12 -3.74 14.89 -6.46
N LYS A 13 -3.78 15.78 -5.44
CA LYS A 13 -2.85 15.72 -4.31
C LYS A 13 -2.76 14.26 -3.89
N THR A 14 -1.54 13.74 -3.85
CA THR A 14 -1.28 12.42 -3.31
C THR A 14 -1.92 12.38 -1.93
N GLY A 15 -2.93 11.52 -1.76
CA GLY A 15 -3.64 11.38 -0.49
C GLY A 15 -5.11 11.78 -0.42
N ARG A 16 -5.75 12.24 -1.51
CA ARG A 16 -7.22 12.55 -1.52
C ARG A 16 -8.10 11.35 -1.14
N ASN A 17 -7.60 10.12 -1.28
CA ASN A 17 -8.34 8.89 -1.00
C ASN A 17 -7.94 8.20 0.32
N ILE A 18 -7.06 8.77 1.15
CA ILE A 18 -6.61 8.14 2.41
C ILE A 18 -7.77 8.00 3.41
N LYS A 19 -8.67 9.00 3.45
CA LYS A 19 -9.82 9.05 4.36
C LYS A 19 -11.11 8.43 3.78
N GLY A 20 -11.10 7.96 2.53
CA GLY A 20 -12.24 7.31 1.88
C GLY A 20 -12.25 5.79 2.05
N ARG A 21 -13.36 5.12 1.70
CA ARG A 21 -13.49 3.64 1.80
C ARG A 21 -12.36 2.88 1.09
N GLY A 22 -11.86 3.40 -0.03
CA GLY A 22 -10.75 2.80 -0.78
C GLY A 22 -9.41 2.91 -0.06
N GLY A 23 -9.11 4.06 0.55
CA GLY A 23 -7.89 4.23 1.35
C GLY A 23 -7.91 3.42 2.64
N THR A 24 -9.05 3.39 3.34
CA THR A 24 -9.18 2.60 4.56
C THR A 24 -9.08 1.10 4.29
N ALA A 25 -9.63 0.60 3.18
CA ALA A 25 -9.44 -0.79 2.74
C ALA A 25 -7.97 -1.10 2.43
N ARG A 26 -7.27 -0.23 1.70
CA ARG A 26 -5.84 -0.40 1.39
C ARG A 26 -4.98 -0.38 2.65
N LEU A 27 -5.25 0.52 3.61
CA LEU A 27 -4.54 0.57 4.89
C LEU A 27 -4.75 -0.72 5.71
N ARG A 28 -5.97 -1.28 5.70
CA ARG A 28 -6.25 -2.57 6.35
C ARG A 28 -5.47 -3.72 5.71
N GLN A 29 -5.38 -3.77 4.39
CA GLN A 29 -4.59 -4.77 3.67
C GLN A 29 -3.10 -4.69 4.03
N ILE A 30 -2.54 -3.47 4.03
CA ILE A 30 -1.13 -3.24 4.40
C ILE A 30 -0.88 -3.67 5.85
N LYS A 31 -1.77 -3.31 6.78
CA LYS A 31 -1.65 -3.72 8.20
C LYS A 31 -1.67 -5.25 8.34
N LYS A 32 -2.53 -5.94 7.59
CA LYS A 32 -2.60 -7.40 7.57
C LYS A 32 -1.29 -8.02 7.04
N GLN A 33 -0.77 -7.52 5.93
CA GLN A 33 0.51 -7.98 5.36
C GLN A 33 1.66 -7.79 6.35
N GLN A 34 1.76 -6.63 6.99
CA GLN A 34 2.78 -6.35 8.00
C GLN A 34 2.66 -7.27 9.23
N GLN A 35 1.44 -7.54 9.69
CA GLN A 35 1.23 -8.46 10.81
C GLN A 35 1.65 -9.89 10.46
N GLN A 36 1.33 -10.35 9.25
CA GLN A 36 1.76 -11.66 8.75
C GLN A 36 3.28 -11.72 8.63
N LEU A 37 3.92 -10.67 8.10
CA LEU A 37 5.38 -10.59 8.03
C LEU A 37 6.02 -10.66 9.42
N ARG A 38 5.49 -9.94 10.41
CA ARG A 38 5.98 -9.98 11.80
C ARG A 38 5.86 -11.36 12.43
N LYS A 39 4.78 -12.09 12.15
CA LYS A 39 4.60 -13.47 12.61
C LYS A 39 5.65 -14.38 11.99
N LYS A 40 5.79 -14.36 10.66
CA LYS A 40 6.80 -15.14 9.93
C LYS A 40 8.23 -14.88 10.41
N LEU A 41 8.59 -13.61 10.62
CA LEU A 41 9.91 -13.23 11.13
C LEU A 41 10.14 -13.68 12.58
N LYS A 42 9.10 -13.72 13.40
CA LYS A 42 9.18 -14.17 14.80
C LYS A 42 9.20 -15.71 14.91
N GLU A 43 8.46 -16.39 14.06
CA GLU A 43 8.35 -17.85 14.02
C GLU A 43 9.58 -18.51 13.38
N GLY A 44 10.52 -17.72 12.81
CA GLY A 44 11.78 -18.23 12.31
C GLY A 44 11.64 -19.06 11.03
N ASP A 45 10.57 -18.82 10.26
CA ASP A 45 10.29 -19.62 9.07
C ASP A 45 11.26 -19.29 7.93
N ALA A 46 12.19 -20.22 7.77
CA ALA A 46 13.20 -20.39 6.73
C ALA A 46 12.62 -20.68 5.33
N SER A 47 11.58 -19.94 4.91
CA SER A 47 10.88 -20.14 3.63
C SER A 47 10.92 -18.91 2.71
N PHE A 48 11.94 -18.05 2.86
CA PHE A 48 12.15 -16.87 2.00
C PHE A 48 13.12 -17.13 0.82
N PHE A 49 13.65 -18.34 0.66
CA PHE A 49 14.58 -18.67 -0.44
C PHE A 49 14.02 -19.62 -1.51
N VAL A 50 12.71 -19.82 -1.58
CA VAL A 50 12.09 -20.62 -2.65
C VAL A 50 11.09 -19.78 -3.44
N ALA A 51 11.55 -19.42 -4.65
CA ALA A 51 10.86 -18.98 -5.86
C ALA A 51 10.09 -17.64 -5.81
#